data_AF-A0A2H5WAN8-F1
#
_entry.id   AF-A0A2H5WAN8-F1
#
_cell.length_a   1.000
_cell.length_b   1.000
_cell.length_c   1.000
_cell.angle_alpha   90.00
_cell.angle_beta   90.00
_cell.angle_gamma   90.00
#
_symmetry.space_group_name_H-M   'P 1'
#
loop_
_entity.id
_entity.type
_entity.pdbx_description
1 polymer ?
#
loop_
_entity_poly.entity_id
_entity_poly.type
_entity_poly.pdbx_seq_one_letter_code
_entity_poly.pdbx_strand_id
1 'polypeptide(L)'
;MDRLEITWSCPACQHVQTAPWIPGVTCTRCGRPVPGPPEGLTDRPLERCILCGVGELYRQKDFNVRWGLAIVALAAVLAYWTWGLSLVGALLLDAWLYRRVPWVVICYYCYAHYRGLPEVKAYETFDLLKHDVYKTLREQGPTPIVLDDSGARESGHSAVRPSDSKAGKLTERFGR
;
A
#
# COMPACT_ATOMS: atom_id res chain seq x y z
N MET A 1 2.99 -23.37 -3.04
CA MET A 1 4.24 -22.59 -3.16
C MET A 1 3.83 -21.23 -3.67
N ASP A 2 3.72 -20.25 -2.77
CA ASP A 2 3.27 -18.92 -3.14
C ASP A 2 4.39 -18.26 -3.96
N ARG A 3 4.05 -17.78 -5.15
CA ARG A 3 4.99 -17.05 -6.00
C ARG A 3 5.25 -15.70 -5.35
N LEU A 4 6.53 -15.36 -5.18
CA LEU A 4 6.93 -14.02 -4.77
C LEU A 4 6.56 -13.03 -5.88
N GLU A 5 5.68 -12.11 -5.55
CA GLU A 5 5.20 -11.07 -6.47
C GLU A 5 5.25 -9.72 -5.78
N ILE A 6 5.57 -8.70 -6.57
CA ILE A 6 5.61 -7.32 -6.12
C ILE A 6 4.71 -6.48 -7.02
N THR A 7 3.82 -5.69 -6.41
CA THR A 7 3.10 -4.61 -7.09
C THR A 7 3.64 -3.28 -6.62
N TRP A 8 4.00 -2.41 -7.55
CA TRP A 8 4.53 -1.09 -7.21
C TRP A 8 4.16 -0.04 -8.24
N SER A 9 4.25 1.23 -7.83
CA SER A 9 4.20 2.38 -8.72
C SER A 9 5.62 2.81 -9.09
N CYS A 10 5.92 2.92 -10.38
CA CYS A 10 7.22 3.38 -10.84
C CYS A 10 7.46 4.85 -10.44
N PRO A 11 8.57 5.19 -9.76
CA PRO A 11 8.83 6.58 -9.34
C PRO A 11 9.10 7.53 -10.52
N ALA A 12 9.47 7.01 -11.70
CA ALA A 12 9.74 7.83 -12.88
C ALA A 12 8.49 8.14 -13.71
N CYS A 13 7.63 7.15 -13.96
CA CYS A 13 6.49 7.29 -14.88
C CYS A 13 5.12 7.04 -14.24
N GLN A 14 5.09 6.78 -12.92
CA GLN A 14 3.90 6.52 -12.11
C GLN A 14 3.05 5.34 -12.62
N HIS A 15 3.59 4.51 -13.49
CA HIS A 15 2.93 3.30 -13.95
C HIS A 15 2.91 2.27 -12.82
N VAL A 16 1.71 1.79 -12.48
CA VAL A 16 1.53 0.71 -11.53
C VAL A 16 1.58 -0.61 -12.28
N GLN A 17 2.46 -1.51 -11.85
CA GLN A 17 2.61 -2.84 -12.43
C GLN A 17 2.80 -3.89 -11.35
N THR A 18 2.48 -5.13 -11.71
CA THR A 18 2.76 -6.32 -10.89
C THR A 18 3.71 -7.21 -11.66
N ALA A 19 4.76 -7.69 -11.01
CA ALA A 19 5.73 -8.60 -11.61
C ALA A 19 6.18 -9.65 -10.58
N PRO A 20 6.70 -10.80 -11.04
CA PRO A 20 7.44 -11.71 -10.17
C PRO A 20 8.58 -10.94 -9.50
N TRP A 21 8.77 -11.11 -8.19
CA TRP A 21 9.84 -10.41 -7.49
C TRP A 21 11.15 -11.18 -7.60
N ILE A 22 11.87 -10.93 -8.69
CA ILE A 22 13.15 -11.54 -9.02
C ILE A 22 14.19 -10.46 -9.35
N PRO A 23 15.50 -10.76 -9.30
CA PRO A 23 16.53 -9.83 -9.77
C PRO A 23 16.32 -9.45 -11.24
N GLY A 24 16.58 -8.18 -11.60
CA GLY A 24 16.51 -7.70 -12.99
C GLY A 24 15.11 -7.30 -13.48
N VAL A 25 14.13 -7.19 -12.58
CA VAL A 25 12.80 -6.67 -12.93
C VAL A 25 12.90 -5.20 -13.32
N THR A 26 12.26 -4.84 -14.43
CA THR A 26 12.19 -3.47 -14.94
C THR A 26 10.75 -2.98 -15.03
N CYS A 27 10.59 -1.65 -15.09
CA CYS A 27 9.32 -1.05 -15.43
C CYS A 27 8.96 -1.39 -16.90
N THR A 28 7.76 -1.92 -17.13
CA THR A 28 7.29 -2.27 -18.49
C THR A 28 7.04 -1.05 -19.38
N ARG A 29 6.92 0.14 -18.78
CA ARG A 29 6.63 1.38 -19.51
C ARG A 29 7.89 2.21 -19.81
N CYS A 30 8.76 2.40 -18.82
CA CYS A 30 9.95 3.26 -18.98
C CYS A 30 11.29 2.51 -18.90
N GLY A 31 11.28 1.20 -18.65
CA GLY A 31 12.49 0.39 -18.56
C GLY A 31 13.32 0.57 -17.28
N ARG A 32 12.91 1.45 -16.35
CA ARG A 32 13.66 1.70 -15.12
C ARG A 32 13.82 0.40 -14.31
N PRO A 33 15.06 0.02 -13.91
CA PRO A 33 15.28 -1.17 -13.10
C PRO A 33 14.74 -0.98 -11.68
N VAL A 34 14.36 -2.08 -11.06
CA VAL A 34 13.89 -2.16 -9.69
C VAL A 34 14.77 -3.14 -8.92
N PRO A 35 15.16 -2.84 -7.67
CA PRO A 35 15.92 -3.77 -6.85
C PRO A 35 15.21 -5.13 -6.72
N GLY A 36 15.99 -6.20 -6.83
CA GLY A 36 15.49 -7.55 -6.60
C GLY A 36 15.23 -7.83 -5.12
N PRO A 37 14.72 -9.02 -4.79
CA PRO A 37 14.61 -9.47 -3.41
C PRO A 37 16.00 -9.55 -2.76
N PRO A 38 16.14 -9.17 -1.47
CA PRO A 38 17.40 -9.31 -0.76
C PRO A 38 17.75 -10.80 -0.56
N GLU A 39 19.04 -11.09 -0.42
CA GLU A 39 19.49 -12.44 -0.08
C GLU A 39 18.91 -12.89 1.26
N GLY A 40 18.57 -14.18 1.37
CA GLY A 40 18.01 -14.78 2.58
C GLY A 40 16.57 -14.38 2.91
N LEU A 41 15.84 -13.73 1.99
CA LEU A 41 14.44 -13.36 2.19
C LEU A 41 13.55 -14.56 2.56
N THR A 42 13.95 -15.79 2.22
CA THR A 42 13.25 -17.03 2.58
C THR A 42 13.16 -17.30 4.07
N ASP A 43 14.13 -16.81 4.85
CA ASP A 43 14.35 -17.20 6.24
C ASP A 43 14.20 -16.02 7.22
N ARG A 44 13.91 -14.82 6.72
CA ARG A 44 13.76 -13.61 7.55
C ARG A 44 12.72 -12.65 6.98
N PRO A 45 12.01 -11.89 7.83
CA PRO A 45 11.11 -10.85 7.36
C PRO A 45 11.91 -9.71 6.68
N LEU A 46 11.32 -9.13 5.65
CA LEU A 46 11.79 -7.88 5.07
C LEU A 46 11.63 -6.73 6.08
N GLU A 47 12.74 -6.20 6.57
CA GLU A 47 12.75 -5.11 7.57
C GLU A 47 12.48 -3.73 6.95
N ARG A 48 12.84 -3.54 5.68
CA ARG A 48 12.73 -2.25 4.98
C ARG A 48 12.22 -2.44 3.56
N CYS A 49 11.41 -1.49 3.10
CA CYS A 49 10.94 -1.46 1.74
C CYS A 49 12.12 -1.28 0.77
N ILE A 50 12.27 -2.18 -0.21
CA ILE A 50 13.36 -2.08 -1.19
C ILE A 50 13.18 -0.92 -2.20
N LEU A 51 11.98 -0.36 -2.31
CA LEU A 51 11.69 0.72 -3.25
C LEU A 51 11.96 2.11 -2.68
N CYS A 52 11.68 2.31 -1.39
CA CYS A 52 11.80 3.62 -0.74
C CYS A 52 12.65 3.61 0.54
N GLY A 53 13.13 2.44 0.98
CA GLY A 53 14.00 2.27 2.16
C GLY A 53 13.32 2.43 3.53
N VAL A 54 12.02 2.76 3.56
CA VAL A 54 11.25 2.95 4.80
C VAL A 54 11.02 1.61 5.52
N GLY A 55 11.27 1.60 6.83
CA GLY A 55 11.16 0.41 7.70
C GLY A 55 9.75 0.12 8.25
N GLU A 56 8.76 0.90 7.85
CA GLU A 56 7.37 0.72 8.29
C GLU A 56 6.59 -0.07 7.22
N LEU A 57 6.38 -1.35 7.50
CA LEU A 57 5.55 -2.27 6.71
C LEU A 57 4.47 -2.89 7.59
N TYR A 58 3.29 -3.11 7.02
CA TYR A 58 2.18 -3.78 7.69
C TYR A 58 1.66 -4.94 6.87
N ARG A 59 1.03 -5.91 7.55
CA ARG A 59 0.31 -6.99 6.88
C ARG A 59 -1.17 -6.67 6.74
N GLN A 60 -1.75 -7.08 5.62
CA GLN A 60 -3.17 -7.02 5.35
C GLN A 60 -3.62 -8.27 4.58
N LYS A 61 -4.90 -8.63 4.67
CA LYS A 61 -5.49 -9.63 3.77
C LYS A 61 -5.63 -9.04 2.38
N ASP A 62 -5.16 -9.74 1.36
CA ASP A 62 -5.27 -9.32 -0.05
C ASP A 62 -6.69 -9.59 -0.59
N PHE A 63 -7.68 -8.95 0.04
CA PHE A 63 -9.07 -9.12 -0.32
C PHE A 63 -9.40 -8.27 -1.53
N ASN A 64 -9.82 -8.92 -2.60
CA ASN A 64 -10.24 -8.21 -3.80
C ASN A 64 -11.66 -7.66 -3.60
N VAL A 65 -11.74 -6.33 -3.45
CA VAL A 65 -12.98 -5.57 -3.27
C VAL A 65 -14.03 -5.91 -4.33
N ARG A 66 -13.62 -6.21 -5.58
CA ARG A 66 -14.53 -6.55 -6.67
C ARG A 66 -15.31 -7.83 -6.39
N TRP A 67 -14.70 -8.84 -5.77
CA TRP A 67 -15.36 -10.10 -5.45
C TRP A 67 -16.36 -9.93 -4.32
N GLY A 68 -15.96 -9.26 -3.24
CA GLY A 68 -16.89 -8.97 -2.12
C GLY A 68 -18.10 -8.15 -2.58
N LEU A 69 -17.87 -7.11 -3.38
CA LEU A 69 -18.95 -6.28 -3.91
C LEU A 69 -19.90 -7.07 -4.83
N ALA A 70 -19.37 -7.95 -5.68
CA ALA A 70 -20.19 -8.78 -6.56
C ALA A 70 -21.11 -9.73 -5.77
N ILE A 71 -20.58 -10.36 -4.71
CA ILE A 71 -21.35 -11.27 -3.84
C ILE A 71 -22.49 -10.52 -3.14
N VAL A 72 -22.19 -9.36 -2.53
CA VAL A 72 -23.19 -8.54 -1.83
C VAL A 72 -24.25 -8.01 -2.79
N ALA A 73 -23.85 -7.54 -3.98
CA ALA A 73 -24.79 -7.05 -4.99
C ALA A 73 -25.76 -8.16 -5.46
N LEU A 74 -25.24 -9.36 -5.76
CA LEU A 74 -26.06 -10.50 -6.14
C LEU A 74 -27.04 -10.89 -5.00
N ALA A 75 -26.56 -10.91 -3.77
CA ALA A 75 -27.37 -11.24 -2.61
C ALA A 75 -28.49 -10.22 -2.38
N ALA A 76 -28.22 -8.93 -2.58
CA ALA A 76 -29.21 -7.86 -2.45
C ALA A 76 -30.34 -7.99 -3.49
N VAL A 77 -30.02 -8.33 -4.75
CA VAL A 77 -31.03 -8.59 -5.79
C VAL A 77 -31.92 -9.79 -5.41
N LEU A 78 -31.31 -10.84 -4.88
CA LEU A 78 -32.04 -12.05 -4.45
C LEU A 78 -32.77 -11.88 -3.11
N ALA A 79 -32.48 -10.82 -2.35
CA ALA A 79 -33.03 -10.62 -1.02
C ALA A 79 -34.55 -10.44 -1.04
N TYR A 80 -35.09 -9.82 -2.10
CA TYR A 80 -36.54 -9.63 -2.26
C TYR A 80 -37.28 -10.99 -2.33
N TRP A 81 -36.77 -11.93 -3.14
CA TRP A 81 -37.38 -13.26 -3.29
C TRP A 81 -37.15 -14.21 -2.12
N THR A 82 -36.06 -14.00 -1.39
CA THR A 82 -35.62 -14.92 -0.32
C THR A 82 -35.93 -14.39 1.09
N TRP A 83 -36.69 -13.30 1.20
CA TRP A 83 -36.94 -12.60 2.47
C TRP A 83 -35.64 -12.30 3.24
N GLY A 84 -34.56 -11.98 2.53
CA GLY A 84 -33.25 -11.67 3.10
C GLY A 84 -32.36 -12.86 3.46
N LEU A 85 -32.80 -14.11 3.27
CA LEU A 85 -31.94 -15.30 3.49
C LEU A 85 -30.69 -15.31 2.61
N SER A 86 -30.77 -14.75 1.39
CA SER A 86 -29.61 -14.60 0.49
C SER A 86 -28.47 -13.81 1.12
N LEU A 87 -28.75 -12.82 1.98
CA LEU A 87 -27.74 -12.01 2.66
C LEU A 87 -26.99 -12.83 3.72
N VAL A 88 -27.67 -13.74 4.41
CA VAL A 88 -27.02 -14.67 5.35
C VAL A 88 -26.09 -15.60 4.59
N GLY A 89 -26.54 -16.15 3.45
CA GLY A 89 -25.70 -16.96 2.58
C GLY A 89 -24.47 -16.20 2.07
N ALA A 90 -24.64 -14.94 1.68
CA ALA A 90 -23.56 -14.06 1.25
C ALA A 90 -22.55 -13.79 2.37
N LEU A 91 -23.02 -13.54 3.60
CA LEU A 91 -22.16 -13.37 4.77
C LEU A 91 -21.31 -14.61 5.04
N LEU A 92 -21.92 -15.81 4.97
CA LEU A 92 -21.21 -17.07 5.17
C LEU A 92 -20.18 -17.31 4.07
N LEU A 93 -20.53 -17.03 2.82
CA LEU A 93 -19.63 -17.14 1.68
C LEU A 93 -18.45 -16.16 1.80
N ASP A 94 -18.72 -14.91 2.18
CA ASP A 94 -17.70 -13.88 2.39
C ASP A 94 -16.76 -14.26 3.54
N ALA A 95 -17.30 -14.73 4.66
CA ALA A 95 -16.51 -15.23 5.78
C ALA A 95 -15.62 -16.41 5.38
N TRP A 96 -16.14 -17.35 4.59
CA TRP A 96 -15.36 -18.47 4.05
C TRP A 96 -14.24 -18.00 3.11
N LEU A 97 -14.55 -17.06 2.20
CA LEU A 97 -13.58 -16.49 1.27
C LEU A 97 -12.48 -15.73 2.04
N TYR A 98 -12.86 -14.92 3.03
CA TYR A 98 -11.95 -14.17 3.88
C TYR A 98 -10.93 -15.07 4.59
N ARG A 99 -11.34 -16.26 5.05
CA ARG A 99 -10.43 -17.24 5.65
C ARG A 99 -9.42 -17.83 4.66
N ARG A 100 -9.76 -17.88 3.37
CA ARG A 100 -8.93 -18.43 2.29
C ARG A 100 -7.95 -17.42 1.70
N VAL A 101 -8.21 -16.13 1.86
CA VAL A 101 -7.42 -15.05 1.26
C VAL A 101 -6.00 -15.02 1.82
N PRO A 102 -4.95 -14.94 0.98
CA PRO A 102 -3.56 -14.86 1.43
C PRO A 102 -3.27 -13.51 2.11
N TRP A 103 -2.17 -13.48 2.85
CA TRP A 103 -1.65 -12.23 3.41
C TRP A 103 -0.72 -11.53 2.42
N VAL A 104 -0.74 -10.21 2.45
CA VAL A 104 0.16 -9.32 1.70
C VAL A 104 0.80 -8.35 2.68
N VAL A 105 2.06 -7.99 2.43
CA VAL A 105 2.78 -6.98 3.20
C VAL A 105 2.86 -5.71 2.37
N ILE A 106 2.58 -4.56 3.00
CA ILE A 106 2.44 -3.28 2.33
C ILE A 106 3.34 -2.25 3.02
N CYS A 107 4.05 -1.45 2.24
CA CYS A 107 4.81 -0.31 2.77
C CYS A 107 3.88 0.88 3.03
N TYR A 108 3.95 1.51 4.21
CA TYR A 108 3.14 2.68 4.56
C TYR A 108 3.41 3.91 3.67
N TYR A 109 4.63 4.06 3.15
CA TYR A 109 5.02 5.23 2.37
C TYR A 109 4.69 5.09 0.88
N CYS A 110 5.31 4.13 0.19
CA CYS A 110 5.18 3.99 -1.27
C CYS A 110 4.05 3.05 -1.72
N TYR A 111 3.36 2.37 -0.80
CA TYR A 111 2.29 1.39 -1.10
C TYR A 111 2.74 0.24 -2.02
N ALA A 112 4.01 -0.14 -1.94
CA ALA A 112 4.49 -1.38 -2.54
C ALA A 112 3.82 -2.57 -1.85
N HIS A 113 3.24 -3.47 -2.63
CA HIS A 113 2.63 -4.71 -2.14
C HIS A 113 3.58 -5.87 -2.41
N TYR A 114 3.96 -6.57 -1.35
CA TYR A 114 4.80 -7.75 -1.39
C TYR A 114 3.97 -9.00 -1.05
N ARG A 115 3.82 -9.90 -2.02
CA ARG A 115 3.08 -11.16 -1.89
C ARG A 115 4.04 -12.34 -1.81
N GLY A 116 3.61 -13.40 -1.12
CA GLY A 116 4.41 -14.63 -0.98
C GLY A 116 5.64 -14.48 -0.06
N LEU A 117 5.69 -13.42 0.76
CA LEU A 117 6.72 -13.26 1.78
C LEU A 117 6.62 -14.35 2.85
N PRO A 118 7.75 -14.87 3.35
CA PRO A 118 7.75 -15.71 4.54
C PRO A 118 7.50 -14.86 5.79
N GLU A 119 7.18 -15.53 6.90
CA GLU A 119 6.99 -14.90 8.20
C GLU A 119 6.06 -13.68 8.21
N VAL A 120 4.99 -13.68 7.41
CA VAL A 120 4.04 -12.54 7.35
C VAL A 120 3.45 -12.18 8.73
N LYS A 121 3.49 -13.12 9.68
CA LYS A 121 3.07 -12.90 11.07
C LYS A 121 4.01 -12.01 11.89
N ALA A 122 5.23 -11.75 11.43
CA ALA A 122 6.17 -10.84 12.08
C ALA A 122 5.76 -9.38 11.91
N TYR A 123 5.04 -9.04 10.84
CA TYR A 123 4.56 -7.68 10.59
C TYR A 123 3.36 -7.31 11.45
N GLU A 124 3.33 -6.06 11.89
CA GLU A 124 2.15 -5.48 12.54
C GLU A 124 0.97 -5.40 11.58
N THR A 125 -0.24 -5.40 12.14
CA THR A 125 -1.45 -5.09 11.36
C THR A 125 -1.50 -3.61 11.02
N PHE A 126 -2.37 -3.27 10.06
CA PHE A 126 -2.61 -1.89 9.67
C PHE A 126 -2.96 -0.99 10.88
N ASP A 127 -2.28 0.15 10.97
CA ASP A 127 -2.49 1.22 11.94
C ASP A 127 -2.86 2.51 11.20
N LEU A 128 -4.00 3.08 11.59
CA LEU A 128 -4.56 4.28 10.99
C LEU A 128 -3.69 5.53 11.26
N LEU A 129 -3.12 5.65 12.46
CA LEU A 129 -2.28 6.80 12.81
C LEU A 129 -1.00 6.80 11.98
N LYS A 130 -0.34 5.64 11.84
CA LYS A 130 0.83 5.49 10.96
C LYS A 130 0.47 5.84 9.52
N HIS A 131 -0.68 5.34 9.02
CA HIS A 131 -1.15 5.65 7.68
C HIS A 131 -1.31 7.15 7.43
N ASP A 132 -1.97 7.88 8.33
CA ASP A 132 -2.16 9.33 8.19
C ASP A 132 -0.84 10.10 8.24
N VAL A 133 0.06 9.72 9.15
CA VAL A 133 1.41 10.31 9.21
C VAL A 133 2.15 10.08 7.88
N TYR A 134 2.22 8.85 7.40
CA TYR A 134 2.93 8.53 6.15
C TYR A 134 2.27 9.14 4.91
N LYS A 135 0.95 9.34 4.93
CA LYS A 135 0.24 10.08 3.89
C LYS A 135 0.73 11.53 3.83
N THR A 136 0.78 12.23 4.97
CA THR A 136 1.28 13.62 5.00
C THR A 136 2.75 13.71 4.60
N LEU A 137 3.60 12.78 5.05
CA LEU A 137 5.01 12.73 4.67
C LEU A 137 5.20 12.54 3.16
N ARG A 138 4.35 11.72 2.52
CA ARG A 138 4.39 11.52 1.06
C ARG A 138 3.96 12.77 0.29
N GLU A 139 2.99 13.53 0.81
CA GLU A 139 2.53 14.79 0.22
C GLU A 139 3.58 15.90 0.32
N GLN A 140 4.42 15.88 1.36
CA GLN A 140 5.51 16.84 1.57
C GLN A 140 6.72 16.63 0.63
N GLY A 141 6.77 15.52 -0.11
CA GLY A 141 7.83 15.22 -1.08
C GLY A 141 8.54 13.89 -0.80
N PRO A 142 9.55 13.54 -1.62
CA PRO A 142 10.25 12.26 -1.52
C PRO A 142 10.96 12.12 -0.17
N THR A 143 10.90 10.91 0.40
CA THR A 143 11.69 10.53 1.58
C THR A 143 13.19 10.66 1.31
N PRO A 144 14.03 11.02 2.32
CA PRO A 144 15.44 11.40 2.13
C PRO A 144 16.39 10.30 1.65
N ILE A 145 15.90 9.08 1.41
CA ILE A 145 16.69 7.93 0.96
C ILE A 145 16.27 7.55 -0.45
N VAL A 146 16.35 8.52 -1.36
CA VAL A 146 16.63 8.19 -2.74
C VAL A 146 18.00 7.54 -2.73
N LEU A 147 18.07 6.23 -3.00
CA LEU A 147 19.29 5.60 -3.48
C LEU A 147 19.60 6.27 -4.83
N ASP A 148 20.41 7.32 -4.78
CA ASP A 148 21.15 7.79 -5.94
C ASP A 148 22.28 6.78 -6.17
N ASP A 149 22.36 6.22 -7.38
CA ASP A 149 23.46 5.35 -7.80
C ASP A 149 24.79 6.12 -7.91
N SER A 150 24.76 7.43 -7.73
CA SER A 150 25.92 8.30 -7.60
C SER A 150 26.28 8.39 -6.12
N GLY A 151 27.43 7.83 -5.72
CA GLY A 151 27.99 7.95 -4.35
C GLY A 151 28.40 9.37 -3.95
N ALA A 152 27.52 10.36 -4.14
CA ALA A 152 27.69 11.73 -3.70
C ALA A 152 26.77 11.96 -2.49
N ARG A 153 27.40 12.09 -1.33
CA ARG A 153 26.77 12.48 -0.07
C ARG A 153 26.38 13.96 -0.16
N GLU A 154 25.22 14.27 -0.76
CA GLU A 154 24.67 15.61 -0.67
C GLU A 154 24.00 15.80 0.70
N SER A 155 24.73 16.45 1.60
CA SER A 155 24.20 17.10 2.79
C SER A 155 23.32 18.29 2.37
N GLY A 156 22.12 18.00 1.87
CA GLY A 156 21.13 18.99 1.48
C GLY A 156 20.28 19.40 2.68
N HIS A 157 20.76 20.38 3.43
CA HIS A 157 19.93 21.23 4.29
C HIS A 157 18.90 21.95 3.39
N SER A 158 17.76 21.32 3.14
CA SER A 158 16.66 21.94 2.38
C SER A 158 15.61 22.43 3.36
N ALA A 159 15.58 23.75 3.47
CA ALA A 159 14.78 24.56 4.36
C ALA A 159 13.33 24.07 4.51
N VAL A 160 12.94 23.87 5.77
CA VAL A 160 11.55 23.96 6.22
C VAL A 160 11.01 25.32 5.76
N ARG A 161 10.12 25.32 4.74
CA ARG A 161 9.28 26.50 4.50
C ARG A 161 8.16 26.49 5.55
N PRO A 162 8.00 27.54 6.37
CA PRO A 162 6.79 27.71 7.15
C PRO A 162 5.63 27.93 6.17
N SER A 163 4.65 27.03 6.17
CA SER A 163 3.37 27.25 5.50
C SER A 163 2.54 28.20 6.37
N ASP A 164 2.88 29.49 6.32
CA ASP A 164 2.01 30.55 6.77
C ASP A 164 0.80 30.70 5.83
N SER A 165 -0.32 31.13 6.41
CA SER A 165 -1.49 31.71 5.76
C SER A 165 -2.65 30.76 5.42
N LYS A 166 -3.49 30.50 6.44
CA LYS A 166 -4.94 30.77 6.36
C LYS A 166 -5.56 30.90 7.77
N ALA A 167 -5.11 31.91 8.50
CA ALA A 167 -5.88 32.53 9.57
C ALA A 167 -6.45 33.85 9.03
N GLY A 168 -7.75 34.06 9.15
CA GLY A 168 -8.39 35.35 8.90
C GLY A 168 -9.28 35.41 7.67
N LYS A 169 -10.57 35.08 7.85
CA LYS A 169 -11.73 35.91 7.46
C LYS A 169 -13.01 35.21 7.91
N LEU A 170 -13.30 35.34 9.20
CA LEU A 170 -14.62 35.02 9.75
C LEU A 170 -15.02 36.07 10.79
N THR A 171 -15.09 37.34 10.39
CA THR A 171 -15.85 38.36 11.11
C THR A 171 -16.33 39.42 10.10
N GLU A 172 -17.53 39.95 10.34
CA GLU A 172 -18.15 41.11 9.66
C GLU A 172 -18.99 40.83 8.41
N ARG A 173 -20.18 40.25 8.65
CA ARG A 173 -21.40 40.56 7.86
C ARG A 173 -22.67 40.22 8.65
N PHE A 174 -22.87 40.88 9.78
CA PHE A 174 -24.18 41.07 10.41
C PHE A 174 -24.18 42.41 11.13
N GLY A 175 -24.88 43.39 10.58
CA GLY A 175 -24.95 44.74 11.15
C GLY A 175 -25.36 45.84 10.18
N ARG A 176 -26.56 45.76 9.62
CA ARG A 176 -27.55 46.84 9.42
C ARG A 176 -28.68 46.39 8.53
#